data_AF-A0A7U9SLM5-F1
#
_entry.id   AF-A0A7U9SLM5-F1
#
_cell.length_a   1.000
_cell.length_b   1.000
_cell.length_c   1.000
_cell.angle_alpha   90.00
_cell.angle_beta   90.00
_cell.angle_gamma   90.00
#
_symmetry.space_group_name_H-M   'P 1'
#
loop_
_entity.id
_entity.type
_entity.pdbx_description
1 polymer ?
#
loop_
_entity_poly.entity_id
_entity_poly.type
_entity_poly.pdbx_seq_one_letter_code
_entity_poly.pdbx_strand_id
1 'polypeptide(L)'
;MNLASDQQRVYEFACTAIREDVARMDSLGIEYLVFHPGSHTGIGVEKGIQNIIRGLNQAITGNEKIMVLLETMSGKGTEIGARFEHLREIRDNAAHPERIGICLDTCHVFAAGYDIVNDLDGVLSEFDHVLGLELLKAVHLNDSMMPFGSQKDRHAVIGGGEIGMEALLRVLRHPVLKDLPFYLETPLDDKGHKEEIRMLREKLA
;
A
#
# COMPACT_ATOMS: atom_id res chain seq x y z
N MET A 1 7.11 -7.13 10.43
CA MET A 1 8.11 -7.43 9.39
C MET A 1 8.77 -6.12 8.98
N ASN A 2 10.10 -6.07 8.76
CA ASN A 2 10.75 -4.85 8.25
C ASN A 2 11.96 -5.21 7.37
N LEU A 3 11.79 -5.16 6.04
CA LEU A 3 12.88 -5.44 5.08
C LEU A 3 13.88 -4.29 4.95
N ALA A 4 13.60 -3.10 5.50
CA ALA A 4 14.54 -1.98 5.47
C ALA A 4 15.52 -1.97 6.66
N SER A 5 15.34 -2.86 7.65
CA SER A 5 16.16 -2.86 8.88
C SER A 5 17.61 -3.29 8.62
N ASP A 6 18.55 -2.71 9.37
CA ASP A 6 19.95 -3.16 9.45
C ASP A 6 20.21 -4.10 10.65
N GLN A 7 19.24 -4.25 11.55
CA GLN A 7 19.34 -5.20 12.65
C GLN A 7 19.19 -6.61 12.09
N GLN A 8 20.30 -7.36 12.07
CA GLN A 8 20.39 -8.68 11.44
C GLN A 8 19.20 -9.59 11.77
N ARG A 9 18.86 -9.74 13.06
CA ARG A 9 17.73 -10.58 13.49
C ARG A 9 16.38 -10.14 12.91
N VAL A 10 16.14 -8.82 12.83
CA VAL A 10 14.89 -8.27 12.29
C VAL A 10 14.83 -8.47 10.79
N TYR A 11 15.93 -8.21 10.09
CA TYR A 11 16.03 -8.36 8.64
C TYR A 11 15.93 -9.83 8.21
N GLU A 12 16.62 -10.75 8.87
CA GLU A 12 16.56 -12.19 8.58
C GLU A 12 15.17 -12.77 8.83
N PHE A 13 14.51 -12.35 9.92
CA PHE A 13 13.11 -12.70 10.17
C PHE A 13 12.20 -12.17 9.06
N ALA A 14 12.40 -10.93 8.63
CA ALA A 14 11.59 -10.33 7.57
C ALA A 14 11.79 -11.04 6.23
N CYS A 15 13.04 -11.36 5.84
CA CYS A 15 13.35 -12.15 4.65
C CYS A 15 12.71 -13.55 4.70
N THR A 16 12.74 -14.20 5.87
CA THR A 16 12.12 -15.51 6.06
C THR A 16 10.60 -15.44 5.91
N ALA A 17 9.97 -14.48 6.59
CA ALA A 17 8.52 -14.30 6.56
C ALA A 17 8.01 -14.07 5.13
N ILE A 18 8.57 -13.08 4.41
CA ILE A 18 8.09 -12.78 3.05
C ILE A 18 8.33 -13.95 2.07
N ARG A 19 9.47 -14.65 2.16
CA ARG A 19 9.75 -15.82 1.31
C ARG A 19 8.76 -16.95 1.57
N GLU A 20 8.45 -17.22 2.84
CA GLU A 20 7.49 -18.26 3.20
C GLU A 20 6.05 -17.89 2.85
N ASP A 21 5.68 -16.62 3.01
CA ASP A 21 4.35 -16.13 2.67
C ASP A 21 4.14 -16.15 1.15
N VAL A 22 5.11 -15.70 0.35
CA VAL A 22 5.08 -15.82 -1.12
C VAL A 22 4.90 -17.29 -1.52
N ALA A 23 5.73 -18.21 -1.02
CA ALA A 23 5.65 -19.62 -1.40
C ALA A 23 4.31 -20.26 -0.97
N ARG A 24 3.83 -19.96 0.24
CA ARG A 24 2.58 -20.52 0.78
C ARG A 24 1.38 -19.99 0.02
N MET A 25 1.29 -18.67 -0.16
CA MET A 25 0.17 -18.03 -0.84
C MET A 25 0.12 -18.37 -2.32
N ASP A 26 1.27 -18.47 -3.00
CA ASP A 26 1.36 -18.95 -4.38
C ASP A 26 0.82 -20.39 -4.52
N SER A 27 1.18 -21.28 -3.59
CA SER A 27 0.69 -22.66 -3.57
C SER A 27 -0.84 -22.76 -3.37
N LEU A 28 -1.44 -21.76 -2.73
CA LEU A 28 -2.88 -21.63 -2.53
C LEU A 28 -3.58 -20.92 -3.70
N GLY A 29 -2.83 -20.47 -4.70
CA GLY A 29 -3.37 -19.73 -5.85
C GLY A 29 -3.81 -18.30 -5.52
N ILE A 30 -3.26 -17.69 -4.47
CA ILE A 30 -3.54 -16.29 -4.14
C ILE A 30 -2.86 -15.38 -5.17
N GLU A 31 -3.60 -14.38 -5.65
CA GLU A 31 -3.13 -13.48 -6.71
C GLU A 31 -2.16 -12.41 -6.20
N TYR A 32 -2.41 -11.87 -5.01
CA TYR A 32 -1.68 -10.73 -4.45
C TYR A 32 -1.23 -10.94 -3.01
N LEU A 33 0.01 -10.53 -2.71
CA LEU A 33 0.51 -10.33 -1.35
C LEU A 33 0.85 -8.86 -1.16
N VAL A 34 0.07 -8.14 -0.35
CA VAL A 34 0.35 -6.75 0.01
C VAL A 34 1.30 -6.71 1.22
N PHE A 35 2.28 -5.81 1.20
CA PHE A 35 3.06 -5.51 2.39
C PHE A 35 3.61 -4.08 2.41
N HIS A 36 3.85 -3.58 3.61
CA HIS A 36 4.57 -2.33 3.83
C HIS A 36 6.06 -2.51 3.49
N PRO A 37 6.66 -1.71 2.58
CA PRO A 37 8.04 -1.89 2.15
C PRO A 37 9.04 -1.96 3.32
N GLY A 38 8.95 -1.03 4.26
CA GLY A 38 9.73 -1.06 5.49
C GLY A 38 9.98 0.31 6.10
N SER A 39 10.82 0.32 7.14
CA SER A 39 11.24 1.53 7.84
C SER A 39 12.75 1.50 8.08
N HIS A 40 13.47 2.55 7.70
CA HIS A 40 14.94 2.53 7.72
C HIS A 40 15.55 2.67 9.13
N THR A 41 14.77 3.02 10.15
CA THR A 41 15.18 3.04 11.56
C THR A 41 16.54 3.72 11.82
N GLY A 42 16.81 4.82 11.10
CA GLY A 42 18.05 5.59 11.21
C GLY A 42 19.16 5.33 10.18
N ILE A 43 19.08 4.29 9.33
CA ILE A 43 20.16 4.02 8.36
C ILE A 43 20.12 4.86 7.08
N GLY A 44 19.05 5.63 6.88
CA GLY A 44 18.78 6.41 5.67
C GLY A 44 17.92 5.65 4.66
N VAL A 45 17.18 6.41 3.86
CA VAL A 45 16.21 5.89 2.89
C VAL A 45 16.90 5.02 1.85
N GLU A 46 18.05 5.47 1.32
CA GLU A 46 18.78 4.78 0.25
C GLU A 46 19.21 3.39 0.70
N LYS A 47 19.83 3.28 1.89
CA LYS A 47 20.22 1.98 2.45
C LYS A 47 19.01 1.09 2.77
N GLY A 48 17.92 1.69 3.24
CA GLY A 48 16.67 0.97 3.50
C GLY A 48 16.08 0.38 2.22
N ILE A 49 16.02 1.14 1.13
CA ILE A 49 15.57 0.68 -0.20
C ILE A 49 16.46 -0.48 -0.69
N GLN A 50 17.78 -0.35 -0.56
CA GLN A 50 18.71 -1.43 -0.94
C GLN A 50 18.47 -2.72 -0.13
N ASN A 51 18.17 -2.60 1.17
CA ASN A 51 17.80 -3.75 1.99
C ASN A 51 16.48 -4.37 1.51
N ILE A 52 15.47 -3.56 1.19
CA ILE A 52 14.18 -4.05 0.67
C ILE A 52 14.36 -4.83 -0.63
N ILE A 53 15.11 -4.28 -1.60
CA ILE A 53 15.41 -4.93 -2.88
C ILE A 53 16.07 -6.30 -2.66
N ARG A 54 17.09 -6.38 -1.78
CA ARG A 54 17.75 -7.65 -1.46
C ARG A 54 16.83 -8.65 -0.79
N GLY A 55 15.89 -8.19 0.04
CA GLY A 55 14.87 -9.04 0.65
C GLY A 55 13.90 -9.61 -0.37
N LEU A 56 13.38 -8.76 -1.26
CA LEU A 56 12.48 -9.16 -2.35
C LEU A 56 13.14 -10.14 -3.31
N ASN A 57 14.40 -9.91 -3.68
CA ASN A 57 15.16 -10.81 -4.57
C ASN A 57 15.42 -12.20 -3.98
N GLN A 58 15.27 -12.37 -2.66
CA GLN A 58 15.31 -13.71 -2.02
C GLN A 58 13.95 -14.41 -2.02
N ALA A 59 12.86 -13.64 -2.13
CA ALA A 59 11.49 -14.13 -2.02
C ALA A 59 10.84 -14.39 -3.38
N ILE A 60 11.24 -13.64 -4.41
CA ILE A 60 10.67 -13.69 -5.76
C ILE A 60 11.73 -14.24 -6.72
N THR A 61 11.45 -15.40 -7.32
CA THR A 61 12.35 -16.06 -8.29
C THR A 61 11.87 -15.92 -9.74
N GLY A 62 10.68 -15.34 -9.95
CA GLY A 62 10.04 -15.15 -11.25
C GLY A 62 9.15 -16.33 -11.68
N ASN A 63 9.29 -17.48 -11.01
CA ASN A 63 8.51 -18.69 -11.28
C ASN A 63 7.15 -18.69 -10.58
N GLU A 64 6.97 -17.84 -9.58
CA GLU A 64 5.73 -17.69 -8.83
C GLU A 64 4.65 -17.06 -9.72
N LYS A 65 3.38 -17.35 -9.46
CA LYS A 65 2.25 -16.68 -10.10
C LYS A 65 1.78 -15.47 -9.31
N ILE A 66 1.87 -15.53 -7.98
CA ILE A 66 1.54 -14.42 -7.08
C ILE A 66 2.33 -13.16 -7.44
N MET A 67 1.67 -12.02 -7.31
CA MET A 67 2.28 -10.70 -7.43
C MET A 67 2.40 -10.07 -6.04
N VAL A 68 3.58 -9.55 -5.73
CA VAL A 68 3.82 -8.81 -4.48
C VAL A 68 3.44 -7.34 -4.71
N LEU A 69 2.62 -6.78 -3.84
CA LEU A 69 2.20 -5.38 -3.91
C LEU A 69 2.91 -4.56 -2.84
N LEU A 70 3.68 -3.56 -3.29
CA LEU A 70 4.22 -2.55 -2.38
C LEU A 70 3.10 -1.58 -2.01
N GLU A 71 2.82 -1.44 -0.72
CA GLU A 71 1.81 -0.50 -0.26
C GLU A 71 2.38 0.93 -0.14
N THR A 72 1.59 1.92 -0.53
CA THR A 72 1.88 3.33 -0.22
C THR A 72 1.85 3.55 1.29
N MET A 73 2.83 4.28 1.84
CA MET A 73 2.99 4.45 3.28
C MET A 73 2.61 5.86 3.76
N SER A 74 2.24 6.00 5.03
CA SER A 74 1.92 7.31 5.63
C SER A 74 3.13 8.23 5.80
N GLY A 75 4.34 7.68 5.81
CA GLY A 75 5.58 8.42 6.08
C GLY A 75 5.87 8.61 7.56
N LYS A 76 5.19 7.84 8.42
CA LYS A 76 5.37 7.91 9.87
C LYS A 76 6.79 7.48 10.26
N GLY A 77 7.47 8.34 11.02
CA GLY A 77 8.80 8.06 11.54
C GLY A 77 9.83 7.93 10.41
N THR A 78 10.24 6.70 10.11
CA THR A 78 11.28 6.39 9.11
C THR A 78 10.78 5.46 7.99
N GLU A 79 9.46 5.42 7.78
CA GLU A 79 8.82 4.62 6.72
C GLU A 79 9.34 4.96 5.32
N ILE A 80 9.51 3.93 4.50
CA ILE A 80 9.86 4.01 3.09
C ILE A 80 8.63 3.60 2.29
N GLY A 81 8.29 4.38 1.26
CA GLY A 81 7.06 4.19 0.46
C GLY A 81 6.04 5.32 0.59
N ALA A 82 6.33 6.37 1.35
CA ALA A 82 5.47 7.56 1.45
C ALA A 82 5.55 8.50 0.24
N ARG A 83 6.53 8.29 -0.64
CA ARG A 83 6.67 8.96 -1.93
C ARG A 83 6.62 7.89 -3.00
N PHE A 84 5.91 8.13 -4.10
CA PHE A 84 5.80 7.17 -5.20
C PHE A 84 7.18 6.80 -5.78
N GLU A 85 8.15 7.70 -5.76
CA GLU A 85 9.52 7.44 -6.23
C GLU A 85 10.23 6.37 -5.41
N HIS A 86 9.93 6.24 -4.12
CA HIS A 86 10.51 5.15 -3.31
C HIS A 86 10.02 3.80 -3.80
N LEU A 87 8.72 3.69 -4.11
CA LEU A 87 8.12 2.46 -4.60
C LEU A 87 8.66 2.11 -6.00
N ARG A 88 8.83 3.12 -6.85
CA ARG A 88 9.45 2.99 -8.16
C ARG A 88 10.89 2.49 -8.04
N GLU A 89 11.69 3.10 -7.18
CA GLU A 89 13.11 2.72 -7.00
C GLU A 89 13.25 1.28 -6.52
N ILE A 90 12.41 0.84 -5.58
CA ILE A 90 12.38 -0.55 -5.12
C ILE A 90 12.03 -1.49 -6.27
N ARG A 91 10.97 -1.18 -7.02
CA ARG A 91 10.47 -2.02 -8.10
C ARG A 91 11.49 -2.11 -9.25
N ASP A 92 11.95 -0.99 -9.78
CA ASP A 92 12.80 -0.92 -10.97
C ASP A 92 14.16 -1.61 -10.77
N ASN A 93 14.60 -1.77 -9.51
CA ASN A 93 15.85 -2.42 -9.16
C ASN A 93 15.67 -3.85 -8.59
N ALA A 94 14.45 -4.35 -8.47
CA ALA A 94 14.21 -5.75 -8.15
C ALA A 94 14.60 -6.67 -9.33
N ALA A 95 14.94 -7.92 -9.06
CA ALA A 95 15.31 -8.90 -10.08
C ALA A 95 14.13 -9.29 -10.99
N HIS A 96 12.91 -9.21 -10.45
CA HIS A 96 11.66 -9.60 -11.11
C HIS A 96 10.60 -8.50 -10.97
N PRO A 97 10.81 -7.31 -11.57
CA PRO A 97 9.88 -6.17 -11.44
C PRO A 97 8.48 -6.47 -11.98
N GLU A 98 8.35 -7.41 -12.92
CA GLU A 98 7.07 -7.90 -13.46
C GLU A 98 6.19 -8.60 -12.42
N ARG A 99 6.77 -9.04 -11.30
CA ARG A 99 6.06 -9.65 -10.16
C ARG A 99 5.76 -8.66 -9.04
N ILE A 100 6.00 -7.38 -9.27
CA ILE A 100 5.79 -6.33 -8.28
C ILE A 100 4.78 -5.30 -8.82
N GLY A 101 3.67 -5.16 -8.09
CA GLY A 101 2.66 -4.13 -8.29
C GLY A 101 2.57 -3.21 -7.07
N ILE A 102 1.52 -2.39 -7.03
CA ILE A 102 1.29 -1.39 -6.00
C ILE A 102 -0.11 -1.55 -5.39
N CYS A 103 -0.20 -1.40 -4.07
CA CYS A 103 -1.45 -1.17 -3.34
C CYS A 103 -1.48 0.30 -2.90
N LEU A 104 -2.56 1.02 -3.22
CA LEU A 104 -2.77 2.39 -2.75
C LEU A 104 -3.66 2.36 -1.51
N ASP A 105 -3.19 2.93 -0.41
CA ASP A 105 -4.00 3.13 0.78
C ASP A 105 -4.41 4.61 0.87
N THR A 106 -5.72 4.88 0.94
CA THR A 106 -6.25 6.24 0.94
C THR A 106 -5.88 7.04 2.20
N CYS A 107 -5.82 6.39 3.37
CA CYS A 107 -5.37 7.03 4.61
C CYS A 107 -3.88 7.37 4.54
N HIS A 108 -3.07 6.45 4.01
CA HIS A 108 -1.63 6.64 3.90
C HIS A 108 -1.26 7.76 2.94
N VAL A 109 -1.81 7.77 1.72
CA VAL A 109 -1.47 8.84 0.76
C VAL A 109 -1.96 10.19 1.25
N PHE A 110 -3.14 10.26 1.89
CA PHE A 110 -3.63 11.49 2.54
C PHE A 110 -2.70 11.96 3.66
N ALA A 111 -2.23 11.05 4.53
CA ALA A 111 -1.30 11.35 5.60
C ALA A 111 0.11 11.72 5.08
N ALA A 112 0.52 11.20 3.92
CA ALA A 112 1.76 11.53 3.25
C ALA A 112 1.73 12.88 2.50
N GLY A 113 0.54 13.45 2.30
CA GLY A 113 0.36 14.77 1.67
C GLY A 113 -0.15 14.74 0.23
N TYR A 114 -0.76 13.64 -0.22
CA TYR A 114 -1.46 13.55 -1.50
C TYR A 114 -2.94 13.91 -1.33
N ASP A 115 -3.38 15.02 -1.92
CA ASP A 115 -4.71 15.58 -1.68
C ASP A 115 -5.82 14.85 -2.46
N ILE A 116 -6.15 13.63 -2.02
CA ILE A 116 -7.26 12.86 -2.58
C ILE A 116 -8.63 13.47 -2.26
N VAL A 117 -8.72 14.44 -1.34
CA VAL A 117 -9.98 15.08 -0.92
C VAL A 117 -10.41 16.18 -1.89
N ASN A 118 -9.46 16.96 -2.40
CA ASN A 118 -9.76 18.06 -3.33
C ASN A 118 -9.24 17.81 -4.74
N ASP A 119 -8.21 17.00 -4.92
CA ASP A 119 -7.53 16.79 -6.21
C ASP A 119 -7.12 15.33 -6.46
N LEU A 120 -8.12 14.44 -6.48
CA LEU A 120 -7.90 13.02 -6.75
C LEU A 120 -7.27 12.78 -8.13
N ASP A 121 -7.71 13.51 -9.16
CA ASP A 121 -7.17 13.39 -10.52
C ASP A 121 -5.69 13.79 -10.57
N GLY A 122 -5.29 14.85 -9.85
CA GLY A 122 -3.89 15.27 -9.72
C GLY A 122 -3.03 14.19 -9.08
N VAL A 123 -3.49 13.60 -7.96
CA VAL A 123 -2.78 12.50 -7.28
C VAL A 123 -2.63 11.27 -8.19
N LEU A 124 -3.69 10.89 -8.90
CA LEU A 124 -3.63 9.74 -9.83
C LEU A 124 -2.78 10.03 -11.07
N SER A 125 -2.74 11.27 -11.54
CA SER A 125 -1.85 11.69 -12.62
C SER A 125 -0.38 11.65 -12.21
N GLU A 126 -0.07 12.07 -10.97
CA GLU A 126 1.27 11.93 -10.40
C GLU A 126 1.65 10.46 -10.23
N PHE A 127 0.73 9.63 -9.72
CA PHE A 127 0.92 8.19 -9.62
C PHE A 127 1.24 7.57 -10.99
N ASP A 128 0.45 7.90 -12.02
CA ASP A 128 0.66 7.41 -13.39
C ASP A 128 2.02 7.85 -13.94
N HIS A 129 2.39 9.10 -13.70
CA HIS A 129 3.66 9.65 -14.17
C HIS A 129 4.88 8.98 -13.53
N VAL A 130 4.80 8.70 -12.22
CA VAL A 130 5.93 8.14 -11.47
C VAL A 130 6.00 6.62 -11.58
N LEU A 131 4.86 5.94 -11.44
CA LEU A 131 4.77 4.48 -11.36
C LEU A 131 4.12 3.86 -12.60
N GLY A 132 3.01 4.44 -13.06
CA GLY A 132 2.14 3.86 -14.08
C GLY A 132 0.88 3.23 -13.46
N LEU A 133 -0.30 3.65 -13.91
CA LEU A 133 -1.59 3.18 -13.38
C LEU A 133 -1.80 1.69 -13.56
N GLU A 134 -1.18 1.07 -14.57
CA GLU A 134 -1.24 -0.38 -14.79
C GLU A 134 -0.59 -1.19 -13.66
N LEU A 135 0.25 -0.56 -12.82
CA LEU A 135 0.85 -1.21 -11.65
C LEU A 135 -0.06 -1.18 -10.42
N LEU A 136 -1.11 -0.35 -10.41
CA LEU A 136 -2.06 -0.31 -9.31
C LEU A 136 -2.99 -1.53 -9.40
N LYS A 137 -2.94 -2.39 -8.37
CA LYS A 137 -3.68 -3.67 -8.35
C LYS A 137 -4.74 -3.77 -7.27
N ALA A 138 -4.62 -2.97 -6.22
CA ALA A 138 -5.54 -2.97 -5.10
C ALA A 138 -5.60 -1.58 -4.45
N VAL A 139 -6.72 -1.30 -3.79
CA VAL A 139 -6.89 -0.11 -2.97
C VAL A 139 -7.29 -0.53 -1.56
N HIS A 140 -6.54 -0.09 -0.55
CA HIS A 140 -7.02 -0.07 0.82
C HIS A 140 -7.83 1.22 1.02
N LEU A 141 -9.13 1.06 1.24
CA LEU A 141 -10.06 2.17 1.36
C LEU A 141 -10.28 2.49 2.84
N ASN A 142 -9.46 3.40 3.35
CA ASN A 142 -9.46 3.82 4.74
C ASN A 142 -9.70 5.33 4.83
N ASP A 143 -10.59 5.75 5.73
CA ASP A 143 -10.66 7.15 6.14
C ASP A 143 -9.51 7.45 7.13
N SER A 144 -9.18 8.73 7.34
CA SER A 144 -8.09 9.13 8.24
C SER A 144 -8.62 9.79 9.50
N MET A 145 -8.22 9.31 10.69
CA MET A 145 -8.48 10.03 11.94
C MET A 145 -7.63 11.30 12.08
N MET A 146 -6.57 11.42 11.29
CA MET A 146 -5.56 12.48 11.43
C MET A 146 -5.64 13.47 10.27
N PRO A 147 -5.23 14.73 10.47
CA PRO A 147 -5.23 15.74 9.42
C PRO A 147 -4.36 15.38 8.22
N PHE A 148 -4.64 16.03 7.09
CA PHE A 148 -3.85 15.97 5.86
C PHE A 148 -2.36 16.23 6.11
N GLY A 149 -1.47 15.44 5.49
CA GLY A 149 -0.02 15.61 5.61
C GLY A 149 0.54 15.36 7.01
N SER A 150 -0.23 14.72 7.91
CA SER A 150 0.16 14.53 9.31
C SER A 150 1.26 13.49 9.55
N GLN A 151 1.59 12.68 8.53
CA GLN A 151 2.52 11.54 8.65
C GLN A 151 2.15 10.59 9.80
N LYS A 152 0.85 10.33 9.93
CA LYS A 152 0.29 9.43 10.93
C LYS A 152 -0.69 8.45 10.30
N ASP A 153 -0.34 7.19 10.38
CA ASP A 153 -1.23 6.07 10.11
C ASP A 153 -2.18 5.83 11.30
N ARG A 154 -3.41 6.34 11.17
CA ARG A 154 -4.55 6.07 12.06
C ARG A 154 -5.84 6.06 11.26
N HIS A 155 -6.31 4.87 10.93
CA HIS A 155 -7.54 4.69 10.15
C HIS A 155 -8.78 5.09 10.95
N ALA A 156 -9.70 5.76 10.28
CA ALA A 156 -11.06 6.02 10.76
C ALA A 156 -12.06 5.11 10.03
N VAL A 157 -13.26 4.99 10.59
CA VAL A 157 -14.40 4.41 9.88
C VAL A 157 -14.76 5.28 8.68
N ILE A 158 -15.36 4.68 7.64
CA ILE A 158 -15.68 5.35 6.38
C ILE A 158 -16.61 6.55 6.62
N GLY A 159 -16.12 7.74 6.30
CA GLY A 159 -16.84 9.01 6.48
C GLY A 159 -16.83 9.56 7.90
N GLY A 160 -16.13 8.91 8.83
CA GLY A 160 -15.95 9.37 10.20
C GLY A 160 -14.63 10.10 10.44
N GLY A 161 -13.80 10.27 9.41
CA GLY A 161 -12.51 10.93 9.48
C GLY A 161 -12.41 12.21 8.64
N GLU A 162 -11.16 12.63 8.43
CA GLU A 162 -10.77 13.86 7.74
C GLU A 162 -10.79 13.72 6.21
N ILE A 163 -10.76 12.51 5.65
CA ILE A 163 -10.94 12.31 4.19
C ILE A 163 -12.43 12.46 3.87
N GLY A 164 -13.27 11.82 4.68
CA GLY A 164 -14.71 11.96 4.60
C GLY A 164 -15.38 11.15 3.48
N MET A 165 -16.70 10.98 3.64
CA MET A 165 -17.52 10.09 2.81
C MET A 165 -17.44 10.43 1.32
N GLU A 166 -17.61 11.71 0.96
CA GLU A 166 -17.71 12.11 -0.44
C GLU A 166 -16.40 11.90 -1.20
N ALA A 167 -15.25 12.14 -0.57
CA ALA A 167 -13.95 11.87 -1.20
C ALA A 167 -13.73 10.36 -1.40
N LEU A 168 -14.06 9.53 -0.41
CA LEU A 168 -13.96 8.07 -0.54
C LEU A 168 -14.92 7.50 -1.61
N LEU A 169 -16.12 8.08 -1.75
CA LEU A 169 -17.03 7.74 -2.85
C LEU A 169 -16.48 8.16 -4.22
N ARG A 170 -15.78 9.31 -4.30
CA ARG A 170 -15.08 9.71 -5.54
C ARG A 170 -13.99 8.70 -5.90
N VAL A 171 -13.21 8.22 -4.93
CA VAL A 171 -12.22 7.15 -5.13
C VAL A 171 -12.89 5.88 -5.68
N LEU A 172 -13.96 5.41 -5.04
CA LEU A 172 -14.70 4.22 -5.47
C LEU A 172 -15.31 4.32 -6.88
N ARG A 173 -15.77 5.52 -7.27
CA ARG A 173 -16.39 5.77 -8.58
C ARG A 173 -15.37 6.11 -9.66
N HIS A 174 -14.12 6.35 -9.29
CA HIS A 174 -13.13 6.90 -10.22
C HIS A 174 -12.93 5.94 -11.40
N PRO A 175 -12.98 6.41 -12.67
CA PRO A 175 -12.97 5.52 -13.84
C PRO A 175 -11.78 4.57 -13.92
N VAL A 176 -10.60 4.98 -13.43
CA VAL A 176 -9.40 4.13 -13.42
C VAL A 176 -9.24 3.25 -12.17
N LEU A 177 -10.11 3.42 -11.15
CA LEU A 177 -10.02 2.67 -9.89
C LEU A 177 -11.20 1.73 -9.66
N LYS A 178 -12.39 2.07 -10.18
CA LYS A 178 -13.67 1.39 -9.87
C LYS A 178 -13.69 -0.12 -10.13
N ASP A 179 -12.82 -0.61 -11.01
CA ASP A 179 -12.73 -2.02 -11.41
C ASP A 179 -11.64 -2.79 -10.62
N LEU A 180 -10.91 -2.10 -9.73
CA LEU A 180 -9.94 -2.70 -8.82
C LEU A 180 -10.63 -3.27 -7.57
N PRO A 181 -10.00 -4.25 -6.90
CA PRO A 181 -10.46 -4.68 -5.57
C PRO A 181 -10.18 -3.59 -4.52
N PHE A 182 -11.19 -3.34 -3.68
CA PHE A 182 -11.11 -2.45 -2.53
C PHE A 182 -11.20 -3.26 -1.23
N TYR A 183 -10.30 -2.99 -0.30
CA TYR A 183 -10.24 -3.63 1.02
C TYR A 183 -10.43 -2.59 2.12
N LEU A 184 -11.26 -2.91 3.12
CA LEU A 184 -11.44 -2.08 4.31
C LEU A 184 -10.50 -2.57 5.40
N GLU A 185 -9.75 -1.65 6.01
CA GLU A 185 -8.93 -1.89 7.20
C GLU A 185 -9.28 -0.87 8.29
N THR A 186 -10.51 -0.37 8.24
CA THR A 186 -11.10 0.51 9.25
C THR A 186 -11.12 -0.21 10.60
N PRO A 187 -11.12 0.53 11.73
CA PRO A 187 -10.97 -0.03 13.07
C PRO A 187 -12.27 -0.69 13.59
N LEU A 188 -12.80 -1.64 12.82
CA LEU A 188 -14.03 -2.39 13.06
C LEU A 188 -13.76 -3.91 12.98
N ASP A 189 -14.71 -4.69 13.50
CA ASP A 189 -14.76 -6.14 13.30
C ASP A 189 -15.52 -6.51 12.01
N ASP A 190 -15.59 -7.80 11.70
CA ASP A 190 -16.29 -8.32 10.51
C ASP A 190 -17.74 -7.82 10.39
N LYS A 191 -18.43 -7.61 11.53
CA LYS A 191 -19.80 -7.08 11.53
C LYS A 191 -19.80 -5.61 11.14
N GLY A 192 -18.91 -4.81 11.70
CA GLY A 192 -18.76 -3.41 11.33
C GLY A 192 -18.37 -3.23 9.87
N HIS A 193 -17.41 -4.01 9.37
CA HIS A 193 -17.04 -3.99 7.94
C HIS A 193 -18.21 -4.37 7.03
N LYS A 194 -19.02 -5.36 7.42
CA LYS A 194 -20.24 -5.71 6.68
C LYS A 194 -21.20 -4.53 6.56
N GLU A 195 -21.37 -3.75 7.63
CA GLU A 195 -22.23 -2.57 7.61
C GLU A 195 -21.63 -1.43 6.79
N GLU A 196 -20.31 -1.20 6.84
CA GLU A 196 -19.63 -0.22 5.98
C GLU A 196 -19.76 -0.57 4.49
N ILE A 197 -19.54 -1.85 4.13
CA ILE A 197 -19.72 -2.34 2.76
C ILE A 197 -21.17 -2.14 2.31
N ARG A 198 -22.15 -2.44 3.17
CA ARG A 198 -23.57 -2.22 2.87
C ARG A 198 -23.87 -0.75 2.61
N MET A 199 -23.42 0.13 3.50
CA MET A 199 -23.58 1.59 3.36
C MET A 199 -22.95 2.11 2.07
N LEU A 200 -21.72 1.69 1.75
CA LEU A 200 -21.04 2.08 0.52
C LEU A 200 -21.81 1.63 -0.72
N ARG A 201 -22.29 0.39 -0.74
CA ARG A 201 -23.12 -0.13 -1.85
C ARG A 201 -24.41 0.66 -2.04
N GLU A 202 -25.11 0.99 -0.94
CA GLU A 202 -26.33 1.81 -0.99
C GLU A 202 -26.06 3.21 -1.54
N LYS A 203 -24.90 3.80 -1.23
CA LYS A 203 -24.49 5.12 -1.75
C LYS A 203 -24.00 5.09 -3.19
N LEU A 204 -23.51 3.94 -3.66
CA LEU A 204 -23.04 3.76 -5.04
C LEU A 204 -24.15 3.40 -6.03
N ALA A 205 -25.31 2.94 -5.54
CA ALA A 205 -26.52 2.68 -6.33
C ALA A 205 -27.15 3.97 -6.85
#